data_AF-A0A0M9YTL2-F1
#
_entry.id   AF-A0A0M9YTL2-F1
#
_cell.length_a   1.000
_cell.length_b   1.000
_cell.length_c   1.000
_cell.angle_alpha   90.00
_cell.angle_beta   90.00
_cell.angle_gamma   90.00
#
_symmetry.space_group_name_H-M   'P 1'
#
loop_
_entity.id
_entity.type
_entity.pdbx_description
1 polymer ?
#
loop_
_entity_poly.entity_id
_entity_poly.type
_entity_poly.pdbx_seq_one_letter_code
_entity_poly.pdbx_strand_id
1 'polypeptide(L)'
;MTVTHHPEPLLDEHWQGEELAADDTHRYLWIWQGFNIRLIAVPHDDDLGYDHGWCYPRDPAAVRAAVAAWDPDIQDEPAGWHKRPTMPVRRAPHRDKEPDYNRPRCAHGCYLHDGCRTIGCPEGIDA
;
A
#
# COMPACT_ATOMS: atom_id res chain seq x y z
N MET A 1 -9.62 -12.09 11.17
CA MET A 1 -9.91 -10.87 11.99
C MET A 1 -11.03 -10.08 11.32
N THR A 2 -11.79 -9.24 12.03
CA THR A 2 -12.87 -8.45 11.39
C THR A 2 -12.35 -7.10 10.95
N VAL A 3 -12.40 -6.80 9.65
CA VAL A 3 -12.06 -5.46 9.12
C VAL A 3 -13.32 -4.61 9.04
N THR A 4 -13.25 -3.40 9.59
CA THR A 4 -14.26 -2.35 9.43
C THR A 4 -13.78 -1.37 8.36
N HIS A 5 -14.51 -1.26 7.25
CA HIS A 5 -14.19 -0.30 6.20
C HIS A 5 -14.91 1.03 6.44
N HIS A 6 -14.22 2.13 6.16
CA HIS A 6 -14.75 3.49 6.26
C HIS A 6 -15.07 4.02 4.86
N PRO A 7 -16.33 3.91 4.38
CA PRO A 7 -16.70 4.39 3.05
C PRO A 7 -16.58 5.91 2.93
N GLU A 8 -16.67 6.61 4.06
CA GLU A 8 -16.28 8.01 4.24
C GLU A 8 -14.99 8.02 5.07
N PRO A 9 -13.82 8.26 4.44
CA PRO A 9 -12.53 8.22 5.14
C PRO A 9 -12.48 9.22 6.30
N LEU A 10 -11.91 8.81 7.43
CA LEU A 10 -11.70 9.68 8.58
C LEU A 10 -10.33 10.36 8.47
N LEU A 11 -10.26 11.67 8.66
CA LEU A 11 -8.98 12.37 8.67
C LEU A 11 -8.23 12.07 9.97
N ASP A 12 -7.00 11.58 9.86
CA ASP A 12 -6.06 11.47 10.97
C ASP A 12 -5.16 12.72 10.99
N GLU A 13 -5.29 13.53 12.05
CA GLU A 13 -4.58 14.80 12.17
C GLU A 13 -3.07 14.63 12.40
N HIS A 14 -2.64 13.51 12.98
CA HIS A 14 -1.23 13.24 13.26
C HIS A 14 -0.48 12.89 11.98
N TRP A 15 -0.99 11.93 11.24
CA TRP A 15 -0.40 11.44 10.00
C TRP A 15 -0.74 12.31 8.79
N GLN A 16 -1.72 13.22 8.93
CA GLN A 16 -2.28 14.03 7.84
C GLN A 16 -2.74 13.15 6.66
N GLY A 17 -3.33 12.00 6.99
CA GLY A 17 -3.82 11.00 6.05
C GLY A 17 -5.27 10.65 6.30
N GLU A 18 -5.87 9.87 5.40
CA GLU A 18 -7.24 9.38 5.62
C GLU A 18 -7.22 7.91 6.03
N GLU A 19 -7.91 7.59 7.11
CA GLU A 19 -8.17 6.23 7.55
C GLU A 19 -9.28 5.60 6.69
N LEU A 20 -8.94 4.50 6.03
CA LEU A 20 -9.80 3.81 5.08
C LEU A 20 -10.43 2.54 5.67
N ALA A 21 -9.78 1.95 6.67
CA ALA A 21 -10.27 0.79 7.40
C ALA A 21 -9.53 0.64 8.73
N ALA A 22 -10.07 -0.20 9.61
CA ALA A 22 -9.40 -0.66 10.82
C ALA A 22 -9.77 -2.12 11.11
N ASP A 23 -8.88 -2.85 11.77
CA ASP A 23 -9.15 -4.14 12.39
C ASP A 23 -8.87 -4.10 13.90
N ASP A 24 -8.87 -5.24 14.59
CA ASP A 24 -8.65 -5.31 16.04
C ASP A 24 -7.24 -4.83 16.48
N THR A 25 -6.30 -4.71 15.56
CA THR A 25 -4.88 -4.43 15.85
C THR A 25 -4.37 -3.14 15.21
N HIS A 26 -4.90 -2.77 14.04
CA HIS A 26 -4.37 -1.67 13.24
C HIS A 26 -5.47 -0.77 12.68
N ARG A 27 -5.06 0.48 12.45
CA ARG A 27 -5.71 1.45 11.58
C ARG A 27 -4.97 1.48 10.24
N TYR A 28 -5.70 1.53 9.14
CA TYR A 28 -5.16 1.56 7.79
C TYR A 28 -5.35 2.94 7.17
N LEU A 29 -4.27 3.72 7.14
CA LEU A 29 -4.29 5.10 6.70
C LEU A 29 -3.54 5.26 5.39
N TRP A 30 -4.05 6.06 4.46
CA TRP A 30 -3.25 6.49 3.33
C TRP A 30 -2.74 7.92 3.52
N ILE A 31 -1.45 8.10 3.25
CA ILE A 31 -0.74 9.38 3.35
C ILE A 31 -0.09 9.71 2.01
N TRP A 32 0.11 11.00 1.75
CA TRP A 32 0.95 11.45 0.66
C TRP A 32 2.43 11.26 1.02
N GLN A 33 3.16 10.48 0.22
CA GLN A 33 4.58 10.22 0.46
C GLN A 33 5.40 10.46 -0.80
N GLY A 34 6.03 11.64 -0.87
CA GLY A 34 6.85 12.04 -2.01
C GLY A 34 6.04 12.07 -3.30
N PHE A 35 6.43 11.24 -4.28
CA PHE A 35 5.74 11.12 -5.57
C PHE A 35 4.61 10.10 -5.59
N ASN A 36 4.33 9.43 -4.47
CA ASN A 36 3.41 8.30 -4.39
C ASN A 36 2.39 8.52 -3.27
N ILE A 37 1.38 7.64 -3.23
CA ILE A 37 0.57 7.43 -2.04
C ILE A 37 1.21 6.31 -1.23
N ARG A 38 1.15 6.39 0.11
CA ARG A 38 1.50 5.27 0.98
C ARG A 38 0.32 4.90 1.86
N LEU A 39 -0.16 3.66 1.78
CA LEU A 39 -1.02 3.07 2.80
C LEU A 39 -0.11 2.59 3.93
N ILE A 40 -0.45 2.87 5.19
CA ILE A 40 0.27 2.44 6.39
C ILE A 40 -0.68 1.69 7.31
N ALA A 41 -0.17 0.68 8.02
CA ALA A 41 -0.86 0.03 9.12
C ALA A 41 -0.26 0.55 10.43
N VAL A 42 -1.05 1.35 11.15
CA VAL A 42 -0.66 1.97 12.42
C VAL A 42 -1.31 1.18 13.55
N PRO A 43 -0.56 0.64 14.52
CA PRO A 43 -1.12 -0.02 15.69
C PRO A 43 -2.07 0.92 16.45
N HIS A 44 -3.15 0.40 17.05
CA HIS A 44 -4.06 1.24 17.84
C HIS A 44 -3.40 1.86 19.08
N ASP A 45 -2.30 1.28 19.57
CA ASP A 45 -1.60 1.68 20.79
C ASP A 45 -0.28 2.42 20.55
N ASP A 46 0.13 2.63 19.29
CA ASP A 46 1.34 3.36 18.92
C ASP A 46 1.13 4.27 17.71
N ASP A 47 1.12 5.59 17.97
CA ASP A 47 1.00 6.61 16.94
C ASP A 47 2.37 7.13 16.45
N LEU A 48 3.49 6.68 17.03
CA LEU A 48 4.83 7.17 16.66
C LEU A 48 5.40 6.48 15.42
N GLY A 49 4.75 5.42 14.95
CA GLY A 49 5.22 4.62 13.83
C GLY A 49 4.11 3.84 13.13
N TYR A 50 4.53 3.06 12.13
CA TYR A 50 3.65 2.11 11.46
C TYR A 50 4.38 0.80 11.27
N ASP A 51 3.68 -0.31 11.43
CA ASP A 51 4.26 -1.66 11.32
C ASP A 51 4.46 -2.06 9.86
N HIS A 52 3.53 -1.64 9.00
CA HIS A 52 3.51 -1.97 7.58
C HIS A 52 3.21 -0.73 6.74
N GLY A 53 3.79 -0.68 5.54
CA GLY A 53 3.56 0.41 4.60
C GLY A 53 3.68 -0.06 3.16
N TRP A 54 2.69 0.32 2.35
CA TRP A 54 2.55 -0.04 0.95
C TRP A 54 2.54 1.19 0.07
N CYS A 55 3.36 1.21 -0.98
CA CYS A 55 3.41 2.31 -1.94
C CYS A 55 2.42 2.09 -3.09
N TYR A 56 1.76 3.17 -3.50
CA TYR A 56 0.81 3.23 -4.60
C TYR A 56 1.18 4.36 -5.55
N PRO A 57 0.78 4.27 -6.83
CA PRO A 57 0.70 5.44 -7.71
C PRO A 57 -0.11 6.56 -7.04
N ARG A 58 0.00 7.80 -7.53
CA ARG A 58 -0.88 8.90 -7.10
C ARG A 58 -2.30 8.74 -7.63
N ASP A 59 -2.95 7.65 -7.25
CA ASP A 59 -4.31 7.29 -7.60
C ASP A 59 -5.04 6.84 -6.32
N PRO A 60 -5.78 7.74 -5.65
CA PRO A 60 -6.54 7.40 -4.45
C PRO A 60 -7.61 6.32 -4.69
N ALA A 61 -8.10 6.15 -5.93
CA ALA A 61 -9.06 5.10 -6.24
C ALA A 61 -8.40 3.72 -6.19
N ALA A 62 -7.16 3.61 -6.64
CA ALA A 62 -6.37 2.39 -6.53
C ALA A 62 -6.20 1.98 -5.07
N VAL A 63 -5.99 2.93 -4.15
CA VAL A 63 -5.80 2.71 -2.71
C VAL A 63 -7.11 2.31 -2.01
N ARG A 64 -8.25 2.85 -2.45
CA ARG A 64 -9.56 2.45 -1.93
C ARG A 64 -9.97 1.04 -2.37
N ALA A 65 -9.84 0.73 -3.65
CA ALA A 65 -10.12 -0.62 -4.18
C ALA A 65 -9.26 -1.68 -3.48
N ALA A 66 -8.02 -1.29 -3.24
CA ALA A 66 -7.04 -2.00 -2.48
C ALA A 66 -7.47 -2.34 -1.05
N VAL A 67 -7.81 -1.32 -0.25
CA VAL A 67 -8.27 -1.53 1.12
C VAL A 67 -9.55 -2.37 1.14
N ALA A 68 -10.47 -2.18 0.20
CA ALA A 68 -11.69 -3.00 0.10
C ALA A 68 -11.43 -4.50 -0.16
N ALA A 69 -10.26 -4.86 -0.72
CA ALA A 69 -9.84 -6.23 -0.95
C ALA A 69 -8.88 -6.76 0.14
N TRP A 70 -8.63 -5.98 1.20
CA TRP A 70 -7.67 -6.33 2.25
C TRP A 70 -8.17 -7.49 3.10
N ASP A 71 -7.29 -8.48 3.29
CA ASP A 71 -7.50 -9.59 4.20
C ASP A 71 -6.33 -9.62 5.22
N PRO A 72 -6.61 -9.27 6.49
CA PRO A 72 -5.60 -9.18 7.54
C PRO A 72 -5.08 -10.55 7.98
N ASP A 73 -5.80 -11.64 7.70
CA ASP A 73 -5.39 -12.98 8.12
C ASP A 73 -4.27 -13.54 7.23
N ILE A 74 -4.27 -13.16 5.95
CA ILE A 74 -3.24 -13.56 4.99
C ILE A 74 -2.11 -12.53 4.84
N GLN A 75 -2.41 -11.25 5.09
CA GLN A 75 -1.50 -10.11 4.92
C GLN A 75 -0.77 -10.06 3.57
N ASP A 76 -1.34 -10.70 2.55
CA ASP A 76 -0.79 -10.70 1.21
C ASP A 76 -0.86 -9.30 0.62
N GLU A 77 0.11 -8.96 -0.22
CA GLU A 77 0.08 -7.71 -0.99
C GLU A 77 -1.05 -7.80 -2.01
N PRO A 78 -2.08 -6.94 -1.94
CA PRO A 78 -3.08 -6.94 -2.99
C PRO A 78 -2.50 -6.40 -4.30
N ALA A 79 -3.24 -6.60 -5.38
CA ALA A 79 -2.78 -6.34 -6.74
C ALA A 79 -2.21 -4.93 -6.92
N GLY A 80 -0.93 -4.82 -7.31
CA GLY A 80 -0.27 -3.53 -7.57
C GLY A 80 0.59 -2.96 -6.43
N TRP A 81 0.75 -3.66 -5.29
CA TRP A 81 1.33 -3.07 -4.08
C TRP A 81 2.74 -3.57 -3.76
N HIS A 82 3.49 -2.81 -2.97
CA HIS A 82 4.72 -3.30 -2.32
C HIS A 82 4.85 -2.83 -0.89
N LYS A 83 5.12 -3.79 0.00
CA LYS A 83 5.74 -3.53 1.29
C LYS A 83 7.15 -2.99 1.01
N ARG A 84 7.46 -1.79 1.48
CA ARG A 84 8.84 -1.27 1.34
C ARG A 84 9.81 -2.28 1.97
N PRO A 85 10.89 -2.68 1.28
CA PRO A 85 11.95 -3.49 1.87
C PRO A 85 12.84 -2.56 2.70
N THR A 86 12.32 -1.99 3.79
CA THR A 86 13.16 -1.24 4.73
C THR A 86 14.10 -2.16 5.51
N MET A 87 13.95 -3.48 5.40
CA MET A 87 14.89 -4.51 5.84
C MET A 87 14.75 -5.73 4.89
N PRO A 88 15.75 -6.64 4.79
CA PRO A 88 15.74 -7.80 3.87
C PRO A 88 14.62 -8.82 4.12
N VAL A 89 13.77 -8.61 5.13
CA VAL A 89 12.72 -9.51 5.55
C VAL A 89 11.40 -8.76 5.52
N ARG A 90 10.56 -9.10 4.54
CA ARG A 90 9.09 -9.20 4.59
C ARG A 90 8.55 -9.22 3.16
N ARG A 91 8.73 -10.37 2.50
CA ARG A 91 8.07 -10.72 1.23
C ARG A 91 6.62 -11.12 1.53
N ALA A 92 5.69 -10.94 0.57
CA ALA A 92 4.33 -11.46 0.70
C ALA A 92 4.36 -12.97 1.02
N PRO A 93 3.63 -13.45 2.05
CA PRO A 93 3.65 -14.85 2.49
C PRO A 93 3.36 -15.85 1.36
N HIS A 94 2.51 -15.48 0.40
CA HIS A 94 2.10 -16.34 -0.71
C HIS A 94 2.62 -15.94 -2.09
N ARG A 95 3.72 -15.16 -2.17
CA ARG A 95 4.32 -14.70 -3.43
C ARG A 95 4.43 -15.76 -4.53
N ASP A 96 4.86 -16.96 -4.19
CA ASP A 96 5.11 -18.01 -5.20
C ASP A 96 3.82 -18.63 -5.76
N LYS A 97 2.66 -18.35 -5.13
CA LYS A 97 1.34 -18.78 -5.59
C LYS A 97 0.67 -17.76 -6.52
N GLU A 98 1.20 -16.55 -6.59
CA GLU A 98 0.60 -15.38 -7.24
C GLU A 98 1.65 -14.65 -8.12
N PRO A 99 2.11 -15.29 -9.23
CA PRO A 99 3.26 -14.81 -10.01
C PRO A 99 3.00 -13.47 -10.70
N ASP A 100 1.74 -13.17 -11.03
CA ASP A 100 1.36 -11.92 -11.68
C ASP A 100 1.55 -10.71 -10.76
N TYR A 101 1.38 -10.89 -9.45
CA TYR A 101 1.53 -9.80 -8.49
C TYR A 101 2.98 -9.45 -8.17
N ASN A 102 3.91 -10.34 -8.53
CA ASN A 102 5.34 -10.26 -8.25
C ASN A 102 6.20 -9.91 -9.47
N ARG A 103 5.57 -9.44 -10.55
CA ARG A 103 6.26 -9.00 -11.77
C ARG A 103 7.19 -7.80 -11.51
N PRO A 104 8.26 -7.62 -12.31
CA PRO A 104 9.16 -6.46 -12.22
C PRO A 104 8.43 -5.13 -12.33
N ARG A 105 8.91 -4.14 -11.57
CA ARG A 105 8.32 -2.81 -11.42
C ARG A 105 9.40 -1.75 -11.30
N CYS A 106 9.05 -0.52 -11.64
CA CYS A 106 9.95 0.62 -11.50
C CYS A 106 10.05 1.09 -10.04
N ALA A 107 11.01 1.98 -9.76
CA ALA A 107 11.21 2.63 -8.47
C ALA A 107 9.97 3.38 -7.93
N HIS A 108 9.02 3.72 -8.81
CA HIS A 108 7.74 4.34 -8.46
C HIS A 108 6.66 3.33 -8.05
N GLY A 109 6.91 2.03 -8.20
CA GLY A 109 6.00 0.94 -7.82
C GLY A 109 5.05 0.48 -8.93
N CYS A 110 5.06 1.12 -10.11
CA CYS A 110 4.27 0.69 -11.26
C CYS A 110 4.85 -0.56 -11.91
N TYR A 111 3.99 -1.48 -12.35
CA TYR A 111 4.41 -2.62 -13.18
C TYR A 111 5.04 -2.13 -14.46
N LEU A 112 6.23 -2.66 -14.79
CA LEU A 112 6.95 -2.26 -16.00
C LEU A 112 6.11 -2.50 -17.26
N HIS A 113 5.29 -3.56 -17.26
CA HIS A 113 4.42 -3.91 -18.39
C HIS A 113 3.18 -3.00 -18.53
N ASP A 114 2.70 -2.41 -17.43
CA ASP A 114 1.56 -1.47 -17.45
C ASP A 114 2.01 -0.01 -17.69
N GLY A 115 3.32 0.22 -17.64
CA GLY A 115 3.93 1.55 -17.74
C GLY A 115 3.80 2.36 -16.47
N CYS A 116 4.70 3.33 -16.32
CA CYS A 116 4.66 4.29 -15.23
C CYS A 116 4.05 5.60 -15.70
N ARG A 117 2.99 6.06 -15.02
CA ARG A 117 2.36 7.37 -15.31
C ARG A 117 3.10 8.56 -14.70
N THR A 118 4.15 8.30 -13.92
CA THR A 118 4.99 9.35 -13.33
C THR A 118 5.95 9.88 -14.40
N ILE A 119 5.89 11.20 -14.63
CA ILE A 119 6.82 11.91 -15.53
C ILE A 119 8.26 11.69 -15.04
N GLY A 120 9.16 11.25 -15.92
CA GLY A 120 10.56 11.00 -15.60
C GLY A 120 10.84 9.68 -14.90
N CYS A 121 9.98 8.66 -15.10
CA CYS A 121 10.27 7.32 -14.60
C CYS A 121 11.55 6.77 -15.24
N PRO A 122 12.60 6.44 -14.45
CA PRO A 122 13.88 5.97 -15.01
C PRO A 122 13.77 4.60 -15.69
N GLU A 123 12.68 3.87 -15.40
CA GLU A 123 12.38 2.53 -15.93
C GLU A 123 11.03 2.52 -16.70
N GLY A 124 10.56 3.69 -17.16
CA GLY A 124 9.31 3.81 -17.93
C GLY A 124 9.43 3.30 -19.38
N ILE A 125 8.31 3.23 -20.10
CA ILE A 125 8.18 2.66 -21.47
C ILE A 125 9.09 3.34 -22.52
N ASP A 126 9.71 4.48 -22.21
CA ASP A 126 10.62 5.22 -23.09
C ASP A 126 12.07 5.24 -22.56
N ALA A 127 12.65 4.06 -22.27
CA ALA A 127 14.09 3.88 -22.07
C ALA A 127 14.72 3.08 -23.22
#